data_AF-A0A9W8RRN4-F1
#
_entry.id   AF-A0A9W8RRN4-F1
#
_cell.length_a   1.000
_cell.length_b   1.000
_cell.length_c   1.000
_cell.angle_alpha   90.00
_cell.angle_beta   90.00
_cell.angle_gamma   90.00
#
_symmetry.space_group_name_H-M   'P 1'
#
loop_
_entity.id
_entity.type
_entity.pdbx_description
1 polymer ?
#
loop_
_entity_poly.entity_id
_entity_poly.type
_entity_poly.pdbx_seq_one_letter_code
_entity_poly.pdbx_strand_id
1 'polypeptide(L)'
;MTTFETQLFINNEYVDSKSDQRLTVRDPADGTLISSAVHVAGQQDVDEAVDAAQAAFTTGPWRKFTAIQRAECMFRLADLIEAKAKDLAELETVAMGQPISLALRVTDMLISLFRYYAGWTDKIRGEQFPADDGIYKIVSHHPFGVVAGIGA
;
A
#
# COMPACT_ATOMS: atom_id res chain seq x y z
N MET A 1 15.61 -4.24 -21.49
CA MET A 1 15.58 -3.78 -20.11
C MET A 1 14.16 -3.36 -19.82
N THR A 2 13.48 -4.04 -18.90
CA THR A 2 12.15 -3.64 -18.46
C THR A 2 12.28 -2.28 -17.79
N THR A 3 11.67 -1.25 -18.34
CA THR A 3 11.65 0.08 -17.71
C THR A 3 10.73 0.00 -16.51
N PHE A 4 11.29 0.15 -15.30
CA PHE A 4 10.52 0.23 -14.07
C PHE A 4 10.52 1.68 -13.57
N GLU A 5 9.43 2.07 -12.92
CA GLU A 5 9.23 3.42 -12.44
C GLU A 5 10.15 3.71 -11.24
N THR A 6 10.74 4.90 -11.23
CA THR A 6 11.75 5.31 -10.22
C THR A 6 11.34 6.54 -9.44
N GLN A 7 10.27 7.22 -9.87
CA GLN A 7 9.68 8.37 -9.22
C GLN A 7 8.91 7.98 -7.94
N LEU A 8 8.60 8.97 -7.10
CA LEU A 8 7.70 8.77 -5.96
C LEU A 8 6.26 8.65 -6.49
N PHE A 9 5.40 7.89 -5.81
CA PHE A 9 3.97 7.86 -6.14
C PHE A 9 3.17 8.62 -5.07
N ILE A 10 2.78 9.86 -5.38
CA ILE A 10 2.10 10.77 -4.45
C ILE A 10 0.84 11.30 -5.13
N ASN A 11 -0.29 11.31 -4.40
CA ASN A 11 -1.57 11.84 -4.88
C ASN A 11 -2.02 11.28 -6.27
N ASN A 12 -1.84 9.97 -6.47
CA ASN A 12 -2.20 9.27 -7.71
C ASN A 12 -1.36 9.67 -8.95
N GLU A 13 -0.17 10.23 -8.74
CA GLU A 13 0.78 10.61 -9.79
C GLU A 13 2.19 10.13 -9.47
N TYR A 14 2.98 9.86 -10.50
CA TYR A 14 4.43 9.69 -10.38
C TYR A 14 5.09 11.07 -10.42
N VAL A 15 5.85 11.39 -9.38
CA VAL A 15 6.44 12.72 -9.18
C VAL A 15 7.93 12.64 -8.85
N ASP A 16 8.67 13.65 -9.31
CA ASP A 16 10.05 13.81 -8.93
C ASP A 16 10.16 14.16 -7.44
N SER A 17 11.18 13.62 -6.76
CA SER A 17 11.46 13.96 -5.37
C SER A 17 11.97 15.39 -5.33
N LYS A 18 11.56 16.15 -4.31
CA LYS A 18 12.13 17.48 -4.03
C LYS A 18 13.58 17.39 -3.54
N SER A 19 14.03 16.20 -3.13
CA SER A 19 15.43 15.91 -2.83
C SER A 19 16.21 15.53 -4.10
N ASP A 20 17.46 15.97 -4.19
CA ASP A 20 18.40 15.53 -5.22
C ASP A 20 18.96 14.12 -4.96
N GLN A 21 18.65 13.52 -3.80
CA GLN A 21 19.15 12.19 -3.45
C GLN A 21 18.52 11.10 -4.32
N ARG A 22 19.37 10.17 -4.79
CA ARG A 22 18.96 8.98 -5.52
C ARG A 22 19.54 7.73 -4.87
N LEU A 23 18.75 6.67 -4.81
CA LEU A 23 19.17 5.37 -4.32
C LEU A 23 19.73 4.55 -5.48
N THR A 24 20.93 4.00 -5.26
CA THR A 24 21.53 3.03 -6.17
C THR A 24 21.17 1.63 -5.70
N VAL A 25 20.52 0.87 -6.58
CA VAL A 25 20.14 -0.52 -6.40
C VAL A 25 21.07 -1.38 -7.25
N ARG A 26 21.68 -2.39 -6.63
CA ARG A 26 22.58 -3.34 -7.27
C ARG A 26 22.10 -4.75 -6.98
N ASP A 27 22.28 -5.63 -7.96
CA ASP A 27 21.99 -7.03 -7.78
C ASP A 27 22.94 -7.59 -6.70
N PRO A 28 22.43 -8.15 -5.59
CA PRO A 28 23.28 -8.65 -4.52
C PRO A 28 24.03 -9.93 -4.90
N ALA A 29 23.66 -10.62 -5.98
CA ALA A 29 24.33 -11.84 -6.42
C ALA A 29 25.70 -11.56 -7.06
N ASP A 30 25.83 -10.48 -7.83
CA ASP A 30 27.05 -10.16 -8.59
C ASP A 30 27.48 -8.67 -8.58
N GLY A 31 26.67 -7.78 -7.98
CA GLY A 31 26.92 -6.35 -7.88
C GLY A 31 26.51 -5.53 -9.10
N THR A 32 25.89 -6.15 -10.11
CA THR A 32 25.45 -5.48 -11.33
C THR A 32 24.50 -4.33 -11.01
N LEU A 33 24.67 -3.19 -11.70
CA LEU A 33 23.81 -2.03 -11.50
C LEU A 33 22.39 -2.31 -12.05
N ILE A 34 21.39 -2.24 -11.18
CA ILE A 34 19.97 -2.34 -11.56
C ILE A 34 19.44 -0.95 -11.89
N SER A 35 19.61 0.00 -10.95
CA SER A 35 19.22 1.40 -11.13
C SER A 35 20.07 2.30 -10.24
N SER A 36 20.39 3.49 -10.73
CA SER A 36 20.97 4.58 -9.92
C SER A 36 20.02 5.78 -9.83
N ALA A 37 18.76 5.60 -10.22
CA ALA A 37 17.80 6.68 -10.44
C ALA A 37 16.57 6.60 -9.52
N VAL A 38 16.53 5.71 -8.53
CA VAL A 38 15.39 5.62 -7.60
C VAL A 38 15.33 6.86 -6.73
N HIS A 39 14.20 7.55 -6.71
CA HIS A 39 14.02 8.79 -5.96
C HIS A 39 13.98 8.53 -4.46
N VAL A 40 14.77 9.29 -3.69
CA VAL A 40 14.73 9.27 -2.23
C VAL A 40 13.86 10.43 -1.77
N ALA A 41 12.76 10.15 -1.09
CA ALA A 41 11.87 11.16 -0.54
C ALA A 41 12.56 11.98 0.58
N GLY A 42 12.44 13.30 0.53
CA GLY A 42 12.79 14.21 1.61
C GLY A 42 11.57 14.59 2.46
N GLN A 43 11.78 15.48 3.43
CA GLN A 43 10.72 15.95 4.33
C GLN A 43 9.53 16.56 3.56
N GLN A 44 9.79 17.39 2.55
CA GLN A 44 8.73 18.04 1.77
C GLN A 44 7.88 17.03 1.00
N ASP A 45 8.49 15.97 0.45
CA ASP A 45 7.75 14.91 -0.23
C ASP A 45 6.84 14.15 0.75
N VAL A 46 7.31 13.91 1.97
CA VAL A 46 6.53 13.27 3.03
C VAL A 46 5.35 14.17 3.45
N ASP A 47 5.60 15.47 3.62
CA ASP A 47 4.55 16.44 3.95
C ASP A 47 3.47 16.47 2.84
N GLU A 48 3.86 16.53 1.56
CA GLU A 48 2.93 16.46 0.42
C GLU A 48 2.14 15.14 0.39
N ALA A 49 2.78 14.00 0.71
CA ALA A 49 2.12 12.70 0.80
C ALA A 49 1.10 12.63 1.95
N VAL A 50 1.42 13.21 3.11
CA VAL A 50 0.52 13.30 4.26
C VAL A 50 -0.67 14.20 3.95
N ASP A 51 -0.45 15.35 3.33
CA ASP A 51 -1.52 16.27 2.93
C ASP A 51 -2.47 15.61 1.91
N ALA A 52 -1.92 14.90 0.92
CA ALA A 52 -2.72 14.15 -0.04
C ALA A 52 -3.55 13.03 0.64
N ALA A 53 -2.94 12.26 1.55
CA ALA A 53 -3.64 11.23 2.31
C ALA A 53 -4.75 11.82 3.20
N GLN A 54 -4.49 12.96 3.84
CA GLN A 54 -5.46 13.67 4.66
C GLN A 54 -6.64 14.19 3.82
N ALA A 55 -6.38 14.75 2.64
CA ALA A 55 -7.41 15.19 1.72
C ALA A 55 -8.26 14.01 1.22
N ALA A 56 -7.64 12.88 0.87
CA ALA A 56 -8.35 11.66 0.48
C ALA A 56 -9.26 11.12 1.61
N PHE A 57 -8.80 11.18 2.86
CA PHE A 57 -9.55 10.73 4.04
C PHE A 57 -10.70 11.68 4.42
N THR A 58 -10.50 13.00 4.31
CA THR A 58 -11.44 13.99 4.84
C THR A 58 -12.45 14.52 3.83
N THR A 59 -12.06 14.68 2.57
CA THR A 59 -12.91 15.30 1.53
C THR A 59 -12.97 14.51 0.24
N GLY A 60 -12.02 13.60 0.02
CA GLY A 60 -11.88 12.80 -1.19
C GLY A 60 -12.94 11.70 -1.36
N PRO A 61 -12.89 10.99 -2.50
CA PRO A 61 -13.87 9.94 -2.82
C PRO A 61 -13.85 8.80 -1.80
N TRP A 62 -12.67 8.45 -1.25
CA TRP A 62 -12.51 7.37 -0.27
C TRP A 62 -13.40 7.54 0.96
N ARG A 63 -13.59 8.77 1.46
CA ARG A 63 -14.50 9.07 2.58
C ARG A 63 -15.94 8.65 2.30
N LYS A 64 -16.38 8.78 1.04
CA LYS A 64 -17.77 8.52 0.61
C LYS A 64 -17.98 7.07 0.19
N PHE A 65 -16.91 6.28 0.06
CA PHE A 65 -17.03 4.89 -0.34
C PHE A 65 -17.78 4.08 0.71
N THR A 66 -18.65 3.20 0.25
CA THR A 66 -19.23 2.15 1.09
C THR A 66 -18.16 1.11 1.43
N ALA A 67 -18.44 0.25 2.41
CA ALA A 67 -17.56 -0.89 2.71
C ALA A 67 -17.32 -1.77 1.47
N ILE A 68 -18.38 -2.02 0.68
CA ILE A 68 -18.31 -2.83 -0.54
C ILE A 68 -17.40 -2.20 -1.59
N GLN A 69 -17.52 -0.89 -1.83
CA GLN A 69 -16.64 -0.19 -2.79
C GLN A 69 -15.16 -0.26 -2.37
N ARG A 70 -14.88 -0.17 -1.07
CA ARG A 70 -13.52 -0.38 -0.56
C ARG A 70 -13.03 -1.81 -0.80
N ALA A 71 -13.90 -2.80 -0.58
CA ALA A 71 -13.59 -4.21 -0.87
C ALA A 71 -13.28 -4.41 -2.36
N GLU A 72 -14.08 -3.85 -3.25
CA GLU A 72 -13.88 -3.93 -4.71
C GLU A 72 -12.52 -3.36 -5.14
N CYS A 73 -12.10 -2.24 -4.56
CA CYS A 73 -10.76 -1.70 -4.80
C CYS A 73 -9.66 -2.70 -4.39
N MET A 74 -9.77 -3.33 -3.22
CA MET A 74 -8.79 -4.29 -2.72
C MET A 74 -8.79 -5.59 -3.52
N PHE A 75 -9.96 -6.09 -3.94
CA PHE A 75 -10.06 -7.25 -4.83
C PHE A 75 -9.44 -6.96 -6.19
N ARG A 76 -9.73 -5.79 -6.78
CA ARG A 76 -9.13 -5.38 -8.05
C ARG A 76 -7.62 -5.25 -7.94
N LEU A 77 -7.09 -4.73 -6.82
CA LEU A 77 -5.65 -4.69 -6.57
C LEU A 77 -5.06 -6.10 -6.51
N ALA A 78 -5.71 -7.04 -5.82
CA ALA A 78 -5.27 -8.43 -5.79
C ALA A 78 -5.24 -9.07 -7.19
N ASP A 79 -6.27 -8.83 -8.02
CA ASP A 79 -6.33 -9.32 -9.40
C ASP A 79 -5.19 -8.72 -10.27
N LEU A 80 -4.87 -7.44 -10.08
CA LEU A 80 -3.77 -6.77 -10.78
C LEU A 80 -2.39 -7.32 -10.36
N ILE A 81 -2.19 -7.56 -9.05
CA ILE A 81 -0.97 -8.19 -8.53
C ILE A 81 -0.84 -9.60 -9.08
N GLU A 82 -1.91 -10.40 -9.11
CA GLU A 82 -1.92 -11.75 -9.67
C GLU A 82 -1.56 -11.77 -11.15
N ALA A 83 -2.14 -10.86 -11.94
CA ALA A 83 -1.80 -10.70 -13.36
C ALA A 83 -0.33 -10.31 -13.59
N LYS A 84 0.32 -9.73 -12.58
CA LYS A 84 1.72 -9.27 -12.60
C LYS A 84 2.64 -10.08 -11.67
N ALA A 85 2.19 -11.22 -11.18
CA ALA A 85 2.87 -11.91 -10.08
C ALA A 85 4.31 -12.32 -10.44
N LYS A 86 4.51 -12.78 -11.68
CA LYS A 86 5.84 -13.15 -12.19
C LYS A 86 6.75 -11.92 -12.31
N ASP A 87 6.27 -10.84 -12.92
CA ASP A 87 7.03 -9.59 -13.10
C ASP A 87 7.46 -9.02 -11.73
N LEU A 88 6.55 -9.02 -10.75
CA LEU A 88 6.82 -8.56 -9.38
C LEU A 88 7.83 -9.47 -8.66
N ALA A 89 7.68 -10.79 -8.78
CA ALA A 89 8.61 -11.73 -8.15
C ALA A 89 10.03 -11.64 -8.76
N GLU A 90 10.14 -11.43 -10.07
CA GLU A 90 11.43 -11.21 -10.74
C GLU A 90 12.09 -9.91 -10.28
N LEU A 91 11.32 -8.81 -10.17
CA LEU A 91 11.82 -7.55 -9.62
C LEU A 91 12.37 -7.74 -8.20
N GLU A 92 11.67 -8.51 -7.36
CA GLU A 92 12.08 -8.73 -5.98
C GLU A 92 13.30 -9.63 -5.86
N THR A 93 13.41 -10.64 -6.73
CA THR A 93 14.64 -11.44 -6.84
C THR A 93 15.83 -10.59 -7.26
N VAL A 94 15.65 -9.72 -8.25
CA VAL A 94 16.74 -8.87 -8.76
C VAL A 94 17.14 -7.82 -7.73
N ALA A 95 16.18 -7.16 -7.07
CA ALA A 95 16.47 -6.09 -6.11
C ALA A 95 17.01 -6.61 -4.77
N MET A 96 16.49 -7.73 -4.26
CA MET A 96 16.78 -8.23 -2.90
C MET A 96 17.58 -9.54 -2.87
N GLY A 97 17.81 -10.19 -4.02
CA GLY A 97 18.54 -11.46 -4.10
C GLY A 97 17.76 -12.68 -3.62
N GLN A 98 16.47 -12.52 -3.31
CA GLN A 98 15.66 -13.63 -2.81
C GLN A 98 15.44 -14.67 -3.93
N PRO A 99 15.55 -15.98 -3.67
CA PRO A 99 15.28 -17.00 -4.68
C PRO A 99 13.89 -16.83 -5.31
N ILE A 100 13.80 -16.96 -6.63
CA ILE A 100 12.55 -16.75 -7.39
C ILE A 100 11.37 -17.59 -6.88
N SER A 101 11.63 -18.81 -6.41
CA SER A 101 10.61 -19.67 -5.82
C SER A 101 10.02 -19.09 -4.51
N LEU A 102 10.85 -18.43 -3.71
CA LEU A 102 10.41 -17.76 -2.49
C LEU A 102 9.70 -16.43 -2.82
N ALA A 103 10.20 -15.67 -3.81
CA ALA A 103 9.56 -14.43 -4.27
C ALA A 103 8.14 -14.70 -4.78
N LEU A 104 7.95 -15.71 -5.63
CA LEU A 104 6.62 -16.14 -6.09
C LEU A 104 5.70 -16.50 -4.91
N ARG A 105 6.20 -17.27 -3.94
CA ARG A 105 5.42 -17.62 -2.75
C ARG A 105 5.00 -16.40 -1.92
N VAL A 106 5.89 -15.42 -1.77
CA VAL A 106 5.57 -14.16 -1.07
C VAL A 106 4.50 -13.37 -1.83
N THR A 107 4.59 -13.30 -3.15
CA THR A 107 3.58 -12.66 -3.99
C THR A 107 2.21 -13.35 -3.86
N ASP A 108 2.16 -14.69 -3.85
CA ASP A 108 0.92 -15.44 -3.63
C ASP A 108 0.30 -15.16 -2.24
N MET A 109 1.15 -15.04 -1.21
CA MET A 109 0.71 -14.64 0.13
C MET A 109 0.16 -13.21 0.13
N LEU A 110 0.78 -12.27 -0.59
CA LEU A 110 0.32 -10.88 -0.72
C LEU A 110 -1.06 -10.81 -1.39
N ILE A 111 -1.26 -11.54 -2.49
CA ILE A 111 -2.56 -11.63 -3.19
C ILE A 111 -3.64 -12.13 -2.22
N SER A 112 -3.33 -13.21 -1.51
CA SER A 112 -4.25 -13.80 -0.52
C SER A 112 -4.56 -12.82 0.62
N LEU A 113 -3.57 -12.04 1.06
CA LEU A 113 -3.72 -11.04 2.13
C LEU A 113 -4.67 -9.92 1.73
N PHE A 114 -4.54 -9.39 0.50
CA PHE A 114 -5.46 -8.37 0.00
C PHE A 114 -6.89 -8.90 -0.12
N ARG A 115 -7.07 -10.13 -0.64
CA ARG A 115 -8.40 -10.77 -0.71
C ARG A 115 -8.99 -11.00 0.68
N TYR A 116 -8.18 -11.40 1.66
CA TYR A 116 -8.61 -11.59 3.04
C TYR A 116 -9.10 -10.28 3.66
N TYR A 117 -8.31 -9.20 3.58
CA TYR A 117 -8.71 -7.91 4.16
C TYR A 117 -9.84 -7.20 3.40
N ALA A 118 -9.98 -7.42 2.10
CA ALA A 118 -11.15 -6.97 1.34
C ALA A 118 -12.44 -7.51 1.99
N GLY A 119 -12.42 -8.78 2.42
CA GLY A 119 -13.49 -9.43 3.16
C GLY A 119 -13.77 -8.86 4.54
N TRP A 120 -12.90 -8.04 5.13
CA TRP A 120 -13.11 -7.43 6.46
C TRP A 120 -13.75 -6.05 6.41
N THR A 121 -13.78 -5.39 5.25
CA THR A 121 -14.23 -4.00 5.10
C THR A 121 -15.65 -3.71 5.62
N ASP A 122 -16.54 -4.71 5.62
CA ASP A 122 -17.92 -4.65 6.11
C ASP A 122 -18.15 -5.44 7.42
N LYS A 123 -17.10 -6.04 8.01
CA LYS A 123 -17.19 -6.93 9.18
C LYS A 123 -16.61 -6.34 10.46
N ILE A 124 -16.15 -5.09 10.42
CA ILE A 124 -15.71 -4.35 11.60
C ILE A 124 -16.94 -3.89 12.38
N ARG A 125 -17.48 -4.79 13.21
CA ARG A 125 -18.65 -4.51 14.03
C ARG A 125 -18.31 -3.69 15.27
N GLY A 126 -19.26 -2.87 15.71
CA GLY A 126 -19.26 -2.25 17.03
C GLY A 126 -19.91 -3.15 18.08
N GLU A 127 -20.18 -2.58 19.26
CA GLU A 127 -20.85 -3.26 20.37
C GLU A 127 -22.09 -2.46 20.81
N GLN A 128 -23.10 -3.19 21.29
CA GLN A 128 -24.31 -2.62 21.86
C GLN A 128 -24.57 -3.29 23.21
N PHE A 129 -24.88 -2.48 24.23
CA PHE A 129 -25.15 -2.96 25.57
C PHE A 129 -26.63 -2.75 25.93
N PRO A 130 -27.24 -3.69 26.69
CA PRO A 130 -28.60 -3.54 27.17
C PRO A 130 -28.72 -2.32 28.10
N ALA A 131 -29.87 -1.66 28.03
CA ALA A 131 -30.17 -0.48 28.83
C ALA A 131 -30.94 -0.90 30.09
N ASP A 132 -30.28 -0.85 31.24
CA ASP A 132 -30.92 -1.05 32.56
C ASP A 132 -31.33 0.29 33.21
N ASP A 133 -30.74 1.39 32.74
CA ASP A 133 -30.89 2.76 33.24
C ASP A 133 -31.68 3.66 32.28
N GLY A 134 -32.24 3.09 31.20
CA GLY A 134 -32.90 3.84 30.13
C GLY A 134 -31.94 4.57 29.18
N ILE A 135 -30.62 4.36 29.29
CA ILE A 135 -29.61 4.96 28.40
C ILE A 135 -29.17 3.92 27.36
N TYR A 136 -29.27 4.29 26.09
CA TYR A 136 -28.77 3.47 24.99
C TYR A 136 -27.24 3.59 24.85
N LYS A 137 -26.54 2.46 24.94
CA LYS A 137 -25.07 2.39 24.97
C LYS A 137 -24.54 1.65 23.73
N ILE A 138 -23.77 2.35 22.90
CA ILE A 138 -23.13 1.82 21.69
C ILE A 138 -21.65 2.18 21.64
N VAL A 139 -20.85 1.28 21.10
CA VAL A 139 -19.44 1.48 20.76
C VAL A 139 -19.29 1.32 19.26
N SER A 140 -18.70 2.32 18.60
CA SER A 140 -18.40 2.30 17.17
C SER A 140 -16.89 2.34 16.94
N HIS A 141 -16.43 1.58 15.94
CA HIS A 141 -15.04 1.61 15.50
C HIS A 141 -14.91 2.56 14.31
N HIS A 142 -14.12 3.62 14.51
CA HIS A 142 -13.81 4.58 13.47
C HIS A 142 -12.34 4.46 13.07
N PRO A 143 -12.00 4.64 11.79
CA PRO A 143 -10.61 4.67 11.35
C PRO A 143 -9.86 5.84 12.02
N PHE A 144 -8.58 5.65 12.35
CA PHE A 144 -7.74 6.68 12.94
C PHE A 144 -7.49 7.88 12.01
N GLY A 145 -7.46 7.65 10.70
CA GLY A 145 -7.14 8.66 9.70
C GLY A 145 -5.89 8.26 8.90
N VAL A 146 -4.96 9.20 8.73
CA VAL A 146 -3.68 8.95 8.07
C VAL A 146 -2.80 8.07 8.95
N VAL A 147 -2.21 7.03 8.36
CA VAL A 147 -1.33 6.07 9.04
C VAL A 147 -0.02 5.96 8.27
N ALA A 148 1.11 6.03 8.97
CA ALA A 148 2.42 5.77 8.40
C ALA A 148 2.79 4.29 8.55
N GLY A 149 3.11 3.63 7.45
CA GLY A 149 3.69 2.28 7.44
C GLY A 149 5.17 2.36 7.09
N ILE A 150 6.03 1.78 7.93
CA ILE A 150 7.48 1.70 7.68
C ILE A 150 7.84 0.22 7.57
N GLY A 151 8.21 -0.21 6.37
CA GLY A 151 8.70 -1.56 6.09
C GLY A 151 10.21 -1.65 6.26
N ALA A 152 10.71 -2.87 6.51
CA ALA A 152 12.14 -3.20 6.61
C ALA A 152 12.57 -4.06 5.43
#